data_AF-A0A535VC93-F1
#
_entry.id   AF-A0A535VC93-F1
#
_cell.length_a   1.000
_cell.length_b   1.000
_cell.length_c   1.000
_cell.angle_alpha   90.00
_cell.angle_beta   90.00
_cell.angle_gamma   90.00
#
_symmetry.space_group_name_H-M   'P 1'
#
loop_
_entity.id
_entity.type
_entity.pdbx_description
1 polymer ?
#
loop_
_entity_poly.entity_id
_entity_poly.type
_entity_poly.pdbx_seq_one_letter_code
_entity_poly.pdbx_strand_id
1 'polypeptide(L)'
;MHGIVYGDAPVGAVQRQTSRILSLDVDGRDWPQVGQRDPVVDRLQRMFPGFRPVNWSNAYEAAAWCLISSRISMRQGQGVKERMCRELGPSIDIHGHRLYSFPVPEVLVQMRSFKGLFGRKVEYLNALGHSALAGELDTETLRALPPDASLERLKRLAGIGEFGSQLIRLRALSAVDELPTTERRLLEAIRTAYGLTHEPDIAELEAIAERWRPYRMWVAVCFRRSLADGAGMMHSRAAG
;
A
#
# COMPACT_ATOMS: atom_id res chain seq x y z
N MET A 1 -21.12 -1.24 6.30
CA MET A 1 -20.13 -1.86 7.20
C MET A 1 -20.76 -1.96 8.58
N HIS A 2 -20.71 -3.12 9.23
CA HIS A 2 -21.19 -3.31 10.61
C HIS A 2 -20.03 -3.76 11.48
N GLY A 3 -19.90 -3.22 12.69
CA GLY A 3 -18.81 -3.55 13.62
C GLY A 3 -18.96 -2.83 14.96
N ILE A 4 -18.17 -3.26 15.95
CA ILE A 4 -18.10 -2.68 17.29
C ILE A 4 -16.71 -2.05 17.44
N VAL A 5 -16.65 -0.81 17.92
CA VAL A 5 -15.40 -0.10 18.19
C VAL A 5 -15.07 -0.23 19.67
N TYR A 6 -13.83 -0.64 19.97
CA TYR A 6 -13.28 -0.68 21.33
C TYR A 6 -12.26 0.45 21.49
N GLY A 7 -12.33 1.19 22.62
CA GLY A 7 -11.49 2.36 22.92
C GLY A 7 -12.18 3.69 22.62
N ASP A 8 -11.41 4.78 22.74
CA ASP A 8 -11.95 6.16 22.72
C ASP A 8 -11.93 6.82 21.33
N ALA A 9 -11.61 6.06 20.28
CA ALA A 9 -11.52 6.58 18.93
C ALA A 9 -12.92 6.96 18.39
N PRO A 10 -13.07 8.12 17.71
CA PRO A 10 -14.34 8.50 17.10
C PRO A 10 -14.80 7.45 16.09
N VAL A 11 -16.00 6.90 16.27
CA VAL A 11 -16.55 5.82 15.41
C VAL A 11 -16.52 6.20 13.93
N GLY A 12 -16.86 7.45 13.59
CA GLY A 12 -16.82 7.92 12.21
C GLY A 12 -15.40 7.93 11.59
N ALA A 13 -14.37 8.18 12.40
CA ALA A 13 -12.98 8.11 11.93
C ALA A 13 -12.56 6.66 11.67
N VAL A 14 -12.90 5.75 12.59
CA VAL A 14 -12.67 4.30 12.42
C VAL A 14 -13.38 3.80 11.17
N GLN A 15 -14.67 4.12 11.00
CA GLN A 15 -15.46 3.71 9.84
C GLN A 15 -14.87 4.20 8.52
N ARG A 16 -14.42 5.47 8.43
CA ARG A 16 -13.76 5.99 7.21
C ARG A 16 -12.48 5.23 6.92
N GLN A 17 -11.63 5.04 7.93
CA GLN A 17 -10.36 4.35 7.78
C GLN A 17 -10.57 2.90 7.34
N THR A 18 -11.45 2.15 8.01
CA THR A 18 -11.72 0.75 7.68
C THR A 18 -12.42 0.60 6.33
N SER A 19 -13.32 1.52 5.98
CA SER A 19 -13.96 1.52 4.65
C SER A 19 -12.92 1.72 3.56
N ARG A 20 -11.96 2.64 3.73
CA ARG A 20 -10.83 2.84 2.82
C ARG A 20 -9.93 1.61 2.74
N ILE A 21 -9.57 1.03 3.88
CA ILE A 21 -8.74 -0.19 3.95
C ILE A 21 -9.42 -1.33 3.17
N LEU A 22 -10.73 -1.46 3.27
CA LEU A 22 -11.48 -2.52 2.61
C LEU A 22 -12.01 -2.16 1.20
N SER A 23 -11.61 -1.00 0.65
CA SER A 23 -12.12 -0.47 -0.63
C SER A 23 -13.66 -0.42 -0.70
N LEU A 24 -14.32 -0.11 0.42
CA LEU A 24 -15.77 0.07 0.54
C LEU A 24 -16.20 1.52 0.34
N ASP A 25 -15.26 2.45 0.36
CA ASP A 25 -15.44 3.87 0.10
C ASP A 25 -15.37 4.23 -1.40
N VAL A 26 -15.31 3.21 -2.25
CA VAL A 26 -15.27 3.30 -3.71
C VAL A 26 -16.46 2.55 -4.28
N ASP A 27 -17.21 3.19 -5.17
CA ASP A 27 -18.24 2.50 -5.94
C ASP A 27 -17.61 1.53 -6.94
N GLY A 28 -17.68 0.24 -6.61
CA GLY A 28 -17.14 -0.84 -7.43
C GLY A 28 -18.18 -1.51 -8.34
N ARG A 29 -19.37 -0.94 -8.53
CA ARG A 29 -20.42 -1.54 -9.37
C ARG A 29 -20.00 -1.71 -10.83
N ASP A 30 -19.12 -0.83 -11.31
CA ASP A 30 -18.62 -0.86 -12.69
C ASP A 30 -17.34 -1.70 -12.87
N TRP A 31 -16.88 -2.37 -11.81
CA TRP A 31 -15.67 -3.20 -11.85
C TRP A 31 -15.77 -4.37 -12.86
N PRO A 32 -16.88 -5.16 -12.91
CA PRO A 32 -17.02 -6.24 -13.89
C PRO A 32 -16.93 -5.79 -15.36
N GLN A 33 -17.33 -4.55 -15.66
CA GLN A 33 -17.33 -3.98 -17.01
C GLN A 33 -15.91 -3.80 -17.54
N VAL A 34 -14.90 -3.71 -16.67
CA VAL A 34 -13.50 -3.69 -17.07
C VAL A 34 -13.12 -4.98 -17.80
N GLY A 35 -13.56 -6.14 -17.29
CA GLY A 35 -13.32 -7.43 -17.95
C GLY A 35 -14.01 -7.52 -19.32
N GLN A 36 -15.20 -6.93 -19.46
CA GLN A 36 -15.90 -6.90 -20.76
C GLN A 36 -15.11 -6.12 -21.83
N ARG A 37 -14.34 -5.10 -21.42
CA ARG A 37 -13.52 -4.28 -22.34
C ARG A 37 -12.13 -4.85 -22.56
N ASP A 38 -11.61 -5.65 -21.62
CA ASP A 38 -10.26 -6.19 -21.66
C ASP A 38 -10.23 -7.69 -21.30
N PRO A 39 -10.02 -8.58 -22.29
CA PRO A 39 -9.98 -10.03 -22.08
C PRO A 39 -8.88 -10.51 -21.11
N VAL A 40 -7.81 -9.75 -20.92
CA VAL A 40 -6.76 -10.08 -19.93
C VAL A 40 -7.29 -9.83 -18.52
N VAL A 41 -7.96 -8.69 -18.32
CA VAL A 41 -8.56 -8.34 -17.03
C VAL A 41 -9.72 -9.28 -16.70
N ASP A 42 -10.52 -9.67 -17.69
CA ASP A 42 -11.57 -10.68 -17.55
C ASP A 42 -11.04 -12.02 -17.01
N ARG A 43 -9.89 -12.49 -17.51
CA ARG A 43 -9.22 -13.67 -16.94
C ARG A 43 -8.81 -13.45 -15.48
N LEU A 44 -8.25 -12.29 -15.14
CA LEU A 44 -7.90 -11.96 -13.75
C LEU A 44 -9.12 -11.93 -12.83
N GLN A 45 -10.24 -11.36 -13.28
CA GLN A 45 -11.48 -11.30 -12.52
C GLN A 45 -12.09 -12.70 -12.31
N ARG A 46 -11.99 -13.60 -13.30
CA ARG A 46 -12.35 -15.01 -13.12
C ARG A 46 -11.42 -15.78 -12.20
N MET A 47 -10.12 -15.50 -12.22
CA MET A 47 -9.15 -16.08 -11.29
C MET A 47 -9.42 -15.65 -9.85
N PHE A 48 -9.91 -14.41 -9.65
CA PHE A 48 -10.18 -13.84 -8.34
C PHE A 48 -11.61 -13.25 -8.25
N PRO A 49 -12.66 -14.10 -8.21
CA PRO A 49 -14.05 -13.62 -8.19
C PRO A 49 -14.33 -12.69 -7.01
N GLY A 50 -14.90 -11.52 -7.29
CA GLY A 50 -15.25 -10.53 -6.26
C GLY A 50 -14.07 -9.82 -5.60
N PHE A 51 -12.84 -10.05 -6.07
CA PHE A 51 -11.66 -9.44 -5.48
C PHE A 51 -11.66 -7.91 -5.62
N ARG A 52 -11.50 -7.24 -4.47
CA ARG A 52 -11.17 -5.82 -4.37
C ARG A 52 -9.88 -5.68 -3.56
N PRO A 53 -9.00 -4.72 -3.89
CA PRO A 53 -7.78 -4.54 -3.13
C PRO A 53 -8.05 -4.21 -1.65
N VAL A 54 -7.39 -4.92 -0.74
CA VAL A 54 -7.29 -4.50 0.66
C VAL A 54 -6.13 -3.51 0.76
N ASN A 55 -6.43 -2.24 0.98
CA ASN A 55 -5.48 -1.15 1.10
C ASN A 55 -4.68 -1.20 2.40
N TRP A 56 -3.59 -0.45 2.44
CA TRP A 56 -2.73 -0.32 3.60
C TRP A 56 -3.34 0.63 4.63
N SER A 57 -2.98 0.41 5.90
CA SER A 57 -3.64 1.01 7.06
C SER A 57 -3.65 2.54 7.04
N ASN A 58 -2.53 3.18 6.69
CA ASN A 58 -2.35 4.63 6.62
C ASN A 58 -1.05 4.98 5.86
N ALA A 59 -0.88 6.26 5.51
CA ALA A 59 0.29 6.75 4.77
C ALA A 59 1.60 6.66 5.56
N TYR A 60 1.56 6.80 6.89
CA TYR A 60 2.74 6.70 7.75
C TYR A 60 3.36 5.31 7.73
N GLU A 61 2.56 4.28 8.01
CA GLU A 61 3.02 2.89 8.00
C GLU A 61 3.40 2.43 6.58
N ALA A 62 2.72 2.96 5.55
CA ALA A 62 3.07 2.75 4.15
C ALA A 62 4.47 3.29 3.81
N ALA A 63 4.77 4.53 4.22
CA ALA A 63 6.08 5.12 4.03
C ALA A 63 7.16 4.35 4.82
N ALA A 64 6.87 3.97 6.07
CA ALA A 64 7.77 3.14 6.85
C ALA A 64 8.06 1.80 6.16
N TRP A 65 7.03 1.16 5.59
CA TRP A 65 7.20 -0.06 4.81
C TRP A 65 8.12 0.14 3.61
N CYS A 66 7.94 1.21 2.82
CA CYS A 66 8.83 1.54 1.69
C CYS A 66 10.29 1.66 2.13
N LEU A 67 10.56 2.28 3.28
CA LEU A 67 11.91 2.42 3.85
C LEU A 67 12.47 1.07 4.32
N ILE A 68 11.68 0.32 5.09
CA ILE A 68 12.07 -0.98 5.65
C ILE A 68 12.37 -1.99 4.54
N SER A 69 11.48 -2.12 3.55
CA SER A 69 11.59 -3.15 2.51
C SER A 69 12.59 -2.82 1.40
N SER A 70 13.13 -1.59 1.37
CA SER A 70 14.09 -1.19 0.35
C SER A 70 15.37 -2.06 0.38
N ARG A 71 15.84 -2.49 -0.80
CA ARG A 71 17.10 -3.25 -0.99
C ARG A 71 17.23 -4.55 -0.18
N ILE A 72 16.11 -5.15 0.24
CA ILE A 72 16.07 -6.46 0.90
C ILE A 72 14.94 -7.30 0.31
N SER A 73 14.94 -8.61 0.59
CA SER A 73 13.83 -9.46 0.17
C SER A 73 12.54 -9.11 0.92
N MET A 74 11.38 -9.39 0.31
CA MET A 74 10.07 -9.20 0.95
C MET A 74 9.97 -9.93 2.30
N ARG A 75 10.47 -11.17 2.38
CA ARG A 75 10.46 -11.98 3.61
C ARG A 75 11.30 -11.34 4.72
N GLN A 76 12.46 -10.79 4.39
CA GLN A 76 13.28 -10.05 5.36
C GLN A 76 12.58 -8.78 5.81
N GLY A 77 11.99 -8.02 4.89
CA GLY A 77 11.23 -6.80 5.23
C GLY A 77 10.04 -7.08 6.14
N GLN A 78 9.26 -8.12 5.85
CA GLN A 78 8.16 -8.58 6.70
C GLN A 78 8.67 -8.95 8.10
N GLY A 79 9.75 -9.74 8.19
CA GLY A 79 10.32 -10.13 9.48
C GLY A 79 10.86 -8.95 10.30
N VAL A 80 11.42 -7.92 9.66
CA VAL A 80 11.84 -6.69 10.34
C VAL A 80 10.61 -5.92 10.84
N LYS A 81 9.60 -5.71 9.99
CA LYS A 81 8.37 -5.00 10.37
C LYS A 81 7.64 -5.71 11.51
N GLU A 82 7.49 -7.03 11.45
CA GLU A 82 6.90 -7.86 12.51
C GLU A 82 7.61 -7.69 13.83
N ARG A 83 8.95 -7.71 13.81
CA ARG A 83 9.75 -7.49 15.01
C ARG A 83 9.56 -6.07 15.56
N MET A 84 9.53 -5.06 14.70
CA MET A 84 9.27 -3.68 15.11
C MET A 84 7.89 -3.56 15.80
N CYS A 85 6.83 -4.14 15.22
CA CYS A 85 5.52 -4.13 15.88
C CYS A 85 5.58 -4.79 17.27
N ARG A 86 6.22 -5.95 17.40
CA ARG A 86 6.28 -6.69 18.68
C ARG A 86 7.13 -6.01 19.75
N GLU A 87 8.28 -5.46 19.38
CA GLU A 87 9.26 -4.91 20.33
C GLU A 87 9.05 -3.42 20.62
N LEU A 88 8.49 -2.67 19.67
CA LEU A 88 8.39 -1.21 19.71
C LEU A 88 6.97 -0.68 19.52
N GLY A 89 6.04 -1.53 19.10
CA GLY A 89 4.64 -1.16 18.86
C GLY A 89 3.77 -1.27 20.11
N PRO A 90 2.70 -0.47 20.21
CA PRO A 90 1.73 -0.65 21.28
C PRO A 90 0.98 -1.97 21.06
N SER A 91 0.67 -2.64 22.17
CA SER A 91 -0.12 -3.87 22.16
C SER A 91 -1.59 -3.59 22.48
N ILE A 92 -2.49 -4.32 21.83
CA ILE A 92 -3.91 -4.34 22.15
C ILE A 92 -4.36 -5.77 22.43
N ASP A 93 -5.17 -5.96 23.47
CA ASP A 93 -5.82 -7.24 23.73
C ASP A 93 -7.22 -7.23 23.11
N ILE A 94 -7.48 -8.19 22.22
CA ILE A 94 -8.78 -8.38 21.60
C ILE A 94 -9.21 -9.81 21.91
N HIS A 95 -10.20 -9.96 22.81
CA HIS A 95 -10.72 -11.26 23.22
C HIS A 95 -9.64 -12.25 23.71
N GLY A 96 -8.64 -11.77 24.46
CA GLY A 96 -7.53 -12.58 24.96
C GLY A 96 -6.40 -12.79 23.93
N HIS A 97 -6.53 -12.23 22.72
CA HIS A 97 -5.48 -12.25 21.71
C HIS A 97 -4.73 -10.92 21.75
N ARG A 98 -3.45 -10.99 22.13
CA ARG A 98 -2.56 -9.83 22.14
C ARG A 98 -2.00 -9.57 20.75
N LEU A 99 -2.43 -8.46 20.17
CA LEU A 99 -1.99 -7.95 18.88
C LEU A 99 -1.05 -6.76 19.09
N TYR A 100 -0.28 -6.43 18.05
CA TYR A 100 0.72 -5.36 18.10
C TYR A 100 0.61 -4.49 16.86
N SER A 101 0.42 -3.20 17.02
CA SER A 101 0.44 -2.28 15.87
C SER A 101 1.88 -1.86 15.52
N PHE A 102 2.04 -1.17 14.40
CA PHE A 102 3.31 -0.55 14.07
C PHE A 102 3.68 0.54 15.11
N PRO A 103 4.99 0.79 15.38
CA PRO A 103 5.42 1.80 16.35
C PRO A 103 4.87 3.19 16.06
N VAL A 104 4.47 3.88 17.12
CA VAL A 104 4.03 5.28 17.06
C VAL A 104 5.21 6.21 16.71
N PRO A 105 4.96 7.39 16.11
CA PRO A 105 6.03 8.29 15.68
C PRO A 105 7.06 8.65 16.76
N GLU A 106 6.62 8.83 18.00
CA GLU A 106 7.45 9.15 19.17
C GLU A 106 8.52 8.09 19.44
N VAL A 107 8.22 6.82 19.13
CA VAL A 107 9.17 5.73 19.29
C VAL A 107 10.19 5.74 18.16
N LEU A 108 9.76 6.04 16.92
CA LEU A 108 10.69 6.10 15.79
C LEU A 108 11.72 7.21 15.96
N VAL A 109 11.32 8.42 16.37
CA VAL A 109 12.27 9.55 16.49
C VAL A 109 13.41 9.29 17.49
N GLN A 110 13.22 8.37 18.44
CA GLN A 110 14.22 8.02 19.46
C GLN A 110 15.09 6.81 19.08
N MET A 111 14.78 6.13 17.98
CA MET A 111 15.45 4.89 17.61
C MET A 111 16.91 5.15 17.21
N ARG A 112 17.85 4.47 17.87
CA ARG A 112 19.30 4.55 17.56
C ARG A 112 19.78 3.42 16.66
N SER A 113 19.21 2.24 16.83
CA SER A 113 19.49 1.05 16.02
C SER A 113 18.32 0.08 16.11
N PHE A 114 18.22 -0.83 15.13
CA PHE A 114 17.26 -1.92 15.18
C PHE A 114 17.76 -3.12 14.37
N LYS A 115 17.58 -4.33 14.91
CA LYS A 115 18.07 -5.55 14.26
C LYS A 115 17.39 -5.79 12.92
N GLY A 116 18.17 -5.79 11.84
CA GLY A 116 17.70 -5.99 10.46
C GLY A 116 17.44 -4.69 9.69
N LEU A 117 17.59 -3.52 10.35
CA LEU A 117 17.78 -2.25 9.65
C LEU A 117 19.28 -2.01 9.43
N PHE A 118 19.63 -1.57 8.23
CA PHE A 118 21.02 -1.36 7.82
C PHE A 118 21.17 -0.01 7.11
N GLY A 119 22.40 0.49 7.06
CA GLY A 119 22.71 1.80 6.48
C GLY A 119 21.88 2.91 7.13
N ARG A 120 21.34 3.81 6.30
CA ARG A 120 20.60 5.00 6.75
C ARG A 120 19.12 4.75 7.09
N LYS A 121 18.68 3.49 7.16
CA LYS A 121 17.25 3.17 7.38
C LYS A 121 16.72 3.67 8.72
N VAL A 122 17.54 3.65 9.77
CA VAL A 122 17.17 4.23 11.08
C VAL A 122 17.01 5.74 10.95
N GLU A 123 17.97 6.44 10.35
CA GLU A 123 17.88 7.89 10.10
C GLU A 123 16.60 8.25 9.31
N TYR A 124 16.27 7.49 8.27
CA TYR A 124 15.05 7.72 7.48
C TYR A 124 13.77 7.46 8.28
N LEU A 125 13.73 6.43 9.12
CA LEU A 125 12.58 6.17 9.98
C LEU A 125 12.43 7.22 11.08
N ASN A 126 13.53 7.75 11.62
CA ASN A 126 13.49 8.86 12.58
C ASN A 126 12.95 10.13 11.90
N ALA A 127 13.45 10.45 10.69
CA ALA A 127 12.94 11.56 9.89
C ALA A 127 11.46 11.39 9.57
N LEU A 128 11.03 10.17 9.24
CA LEU A 128 9.62 9.84 9.04
C LEU A 128 8.79 10.07 10.31
N GLY A 129 9.31 9.68 11.48
CA GLY A 129 8.69 9.97 12.77
C GLY A 129 8.50 11.46 13.00
N HIS A 130 9.51 12.29 12.68
CA HIS A 130 9.38 13.74 12.77
C HIS A 130 8.32 14.31 11.81
N SER A 131 8.30 13.87 10.55
CA SER A 131 7.24 14.27 9.60
C SER A 131 5.84 13.83 10.04
N ALA A 132 5.71 12.65 10.65
CA ALA A 132 4.45 12.18 11.20
C ALA A 132 3.96 13.05 12.37
N LEU A 133 4.87 13.39 13.31
CA LEU A 133 4.57 14.29 14.43
C LEU A 133 4.20 15.71 13.95
N ALA A 134 4.75 16.15 12.82
CA ALA A 134 4.38 17.40 12.16
C ALA A 134 3.07 17.33 11.36
N GLY A 135 2.38 16.19 11.36
CA GLY A 135 1.10 16.00 10.65
C GLY A 135 1.25 15.83 9.13
N GLU A 136 2.46 15.61 8.61
CA GLU A 136 2.70 15.53 7.16
C GLU A 136 2.25 14.22 6.52
N LEU A 137 1.96 13.21 7.35
CA LEU A 137 1.56 11.86 6.94
C LEU A 137 0.10 11.53 7.28
N ASP A 138 -0.72 12.56 7.55
CA ASP A 138 -2.16 12.35 7.65
C ASP A 138 -2.71 11.87 6.31
N THR A 139 -3.42 10.74 6.36
CA THR A 139 -3.80 10.01 5.15
C THR A 139 -4.92 10.73 4.39
N GLU A 140 -5.88 11.30 5.10
CA GLU A 140 -6.99 12.02 4.47
C GLU A 140 -6.53 13.36 3.88
N THR A 141 -5.64 14.06 4.58
CA THR A 141 -4.99 15.28 4.05
C THR A 141 -4.21 14.98 2.77
N LEU A 142 -3.40 13.93 2.74
CA LEU A 142 -2.64 13.54 1.55
C LEU A 142 -3.53 13.09 0.39
N ARG A 143 -4.68 12.47 0.69
CA ARG A 143 -5.68 12.01 -0.29
C ARG A 143 -6.48 13.16 -0.89
N ALA A 144 -6.74 14.22 -0.11
CA ALA A 144 -7.47 15.40 -0.56
C ALA A 144 -6.66 16.32 -1.50
N LEU A 145 -5.32 16.17 -1.52
CA LEU A 145 -4.46 16.92 -2.43
C LEU A 145 -4.63 16.46 -3.90
N PRO A 146 -4.44 17.37 -4.87
CA PRO A 146 -4.24 16.98 -6.27
C PRO A 146 -3.14 15.92 -6.39
N PRO A 147 -3.26 14.95 -7.32
CA PRO A 147 -2.33 13.83 -7.41
C PRO A 147 -0.86 14.24 -7.45
N ASP A 148 -0.49 15.17 -8.32
CA ASP A 148 0.88 15.64 -8.47
C ASP A 148 1.40 16.34 -7.21
N ALA A 149 0.56 17.16 -6.57
CA ALA A 149 0.93 17.85 -5.33
C ALA A 149 1.19 16.86 -4.17
N SER A 150 0.40 15.77 -4.11
CA SER A 150 0.58 14.70 -3.14
C SER A 150 1.84 13.87 -3.43
N LEU A 151 2.11 13.53 -4.70
CA LEU A 151 3.35 12.87 -5.12
C LEU A 151 4.58 13.68 -4.71
N GLU A 152 4.59 14.97 -5.04
CA GLU A 152 5.70 15.86 -4.69
C GLU A 152 5.86 16.01 -3.17
N ARG A 153 4.76 16.01 -2.41
CA ARG A 153 4.82 16.01 -0.94
C ARG A 153 5.44 14.73 -0.39
N LEU A 154 5.05 13.56 -0.90
CA LEU A 154 5.59 12.28 -0.49
C LEU A 154 7.07 12.13 -0.85
N LYS A 155 7.51 12.64 -2.01
CA LYS A 155 8.90 12.60 -2.47
C LYS A 155 9.85 13.46 -1.64
N ARG A 156 9.34 14.43 -0.86
CA ARG A 156 10.16 15.20 0.09
C ARG A 156 10.56 14.39 1.33
N LEU A 157 9.91 13.27 1.60
CA LEU A 157 10.27 12.40 2.72
C LEU A 157 11.61 11.71 2.46
N ALA A 158 12.49 11.73 3.45
CA ALA A 158 13.82 11.15 3.32
C ALA A 158 13.76 9.66 2.96
N GLY A 159 14.38 9.27 1.85
CA GLY A 159 14.41 7.88 1.38
C GLY A 159 13.17 7.44 0.58
N ILE A 160 12.17 8.31 0.39
CA ILE A 160 11.01 8.04 -0.46
C ILE A 160 11.24 8.65 -1.85
N GLY A 161 11.49 7.79 -2.85
CA GLY A 161 11.55 8.19 -4.25
C GLY A 161 10.22 7.99 -4.98
N GLU A 162 10.24 8.15 -6.30
CA GLU A 162 9.07 8.04 -7.19
C GLU A 162 8.26 6.75 -6.99
N PHE A 163 8.94 5.60 -6.93
CA PHE A 163 8.28 4.31 -6.67
C PHE A 163 7.56 4.29 -5.30
N GLY A 164 8.21 4.83 -4.27
CA GLY A 164 7.65 4.87 -2.92
C GLY A 164 6.44 5.78 -2.82
N SER A 165 6.51 6.99 -3.41
CA SER A 165 5.40 7.94 -3.41
C SER A 165 4.18 7.39 -4.16
N GLN A 166 4.37 6.83 -5.36
CA GLN A 166 3.29 6.18 -6.10
C GLN A 166 2.69 5.02 -5.31
N LEU A 167 3.52 4.17 -4.70
CA LEU A 167 3.03 3.02 -3.94
C LEU A 167 2.20 3.44 -2.72
N ILE A 168 2.60 4.50 -2.01
CA ILE A 168 1.81 5.09 -0.91
C ILE A 168 0.46 5.61 -1.43
N ARG A 169 0.44 6.35 -2.54
CA ARG A 169 -0.82 6.83 -3.13
C ARG A 169 -1.76 5.67 -3.49
N LEU A 170 -1.24 4.71 -4.23
CA LEU A 170 -2.01 3.57 -4.74
C LEU A 170 -2.55 2.71 -3.60
N ARG A 171 -1.75 2.42 -2.57
CA ARG A 171 -2.10 1.41 -1.56
C ARG A 171 -2.58 2.00 -0.25
N ALA A 172 -2.12 3.18 0.18
CA ALA A 172 -2.56 3.78 1.43
C ALA A 172 -3.63 4.86 1.23
N LEU A 173 -3.54 5.66 0.16
CA LEU A 173 -4.53 6.69 -0.16
C LEU A 173 -5.72 6.18 -0.98
N SER A 174 -5.69 4.90 -1.39
CA SER A 174 -6.72 4.26 -2.22
C SER A 174 -6.96 5.00 -3.55
N ALA A 175 -5.89 5.42 -4.22
CA ALA A 175 -5.97 6.03 -5.55
C ALA A 175 -6.38 4.99 -6.62
N VAL A 176 -7.69 4.78 -6.77
CA VAL A 176 -8.27 3.66 -7.54
C VAL A 176 -8.01 3.71 -9.04
N ASP A 177 -7.96 4.90 -9.61
CA ASP A 177 -7.71 5.07 -11.04
C ASP A 177 -6.28 5.52 -11.35
N GLU A 178 -5.33 5.38 -10.42
CA GLU A 178 -3.93 5.72 -10.73
C GLU A 178 -3.14 4.52 -11.26
N LEU A 179 -2.26 4.80 -12.23
CA LEU A 179 -1.45 3.80 -12.90
C LEU A 179 -0.04 3.79 -12.31
N PRO A 180 0.41 2.70 -11.67
CA PRO A 180 1.82 2.53 -11.31
C PRO A 180 2.70 2.46 -12.56
N THR A 181 3.60 3.42 -12.73
CA THR A 181 4.49 3.50 -13.92
C THR A 181 5.92 3.06 -13.64
N THR A 182 6.29 2.86 -12.37
CA THR A 182 7.68 2.62 -11.94
C THR A 182 7.92 1.23 -11.37
N GLU A 183 6.96 0.32 -11.51
CA GLU A 183 7.04 -1.04 -10.95
C GLU A 183 7.40 -2.09 -11.99
N ARG A 184 8.69 -2.42 -12.08
CA ARG A 184 9.20 -3.39 -13.06
C ARG A 184 8.49 -4.75 -13.05
N ARG A 185 8.19 -5.30 -11.86
CA ARG A 185 7.49 -6.60 -11.74
C ARG A 185 6.09 -6.56 -12.34
N LEU A 186 5.41 -5.42 -12.24
CA LEU A 186 4.11 -5.23 -12.85
C LEU A 186 4.24 -5.12 -14.38
N LEU A 187 5.22 -4.37 -14.88
CA LEU A 187 5.49 -4.27 -16.32
C LEU A 187 5.80 -5.63 -16.94
N GLU A 188 6.58 -6.47 -16.25
CA GLU A 188 6.86 -7.85 -16.67
C GLU A 188 5.61 -8.73 -16.70
N ALA A 189 4.72 -8.59 -15.70
CA ALA A 189 3.45 -9.30 -15.67
C ALA A 189 2.52 -8.88 -16.81
N ILE A 190 2.44 -7.59 -17.09
CA ILE A 190 1.66 -7.03 -18.20
C ILE A 190 2.22 -7.54 -19.52
N ARG A 191 3.54 -7.45 -19.74
CA ARG A 191 4.20 -7.99 -20.93
C ARG A 191 3.79 -9.44 -21.18
N THR A 192 3.87 -10.27 -20.15
CA THR A 192 3.55 -11.70 -20.23
C THR A 192 2.06 -11.92 -20.53
N ALA A 193 1.17 -11.22 -19.83
CA ALA A 193 -0.27 -11.43 -19.92
C ALA A 193 -0.89 -10.90 -21.21
N TYR A 194 -0.30 -9.86 -21.80
CA TYR A 194 -0.69 -9.29 -23.10
C TYR A 194 0.12 -9.86 -24.28
N GLY A 195 1.12 -10.71 -24.02
CA GLY A 195 1.95 -11.31 -25.08
C GLY A 195 2.85 -10.30 -25.81
N LEU A 196 3.30 -9.25 -25.12
CA LEU A 196 4.15 -8.22 -25.69
C LEU A 196 5.59 -8.74 -25.88
N THR A 197 6.27 -8.28 -26.92
CA THR A 197 7.64 -8.67 -27.24
C THR A 197 8.68 -8.06 -26.29
N HIS A 198 8.34 -6.96 -25.64
CA HIS A 198 9.20 -6.23 -24.71
C HIS A 198 8.37 -5.68 -23.53
N GLU A 199 9.05 -5.24 -22.46
CA GLU A 199 8.37 -4.53 -21.36
C GLU A 199 7.76 -3.24 -21.93
N PRO A 200 6.46 -2.96 -21.69
CA PRO A 200 5.83 -1.80 -22.27
C PRO A 200 6.47 -0.51 -21.73
N ASP A 201 6.67 0.46 -22.61
CA ASP A 201 7.02 1.81 -22.18
C ASP A 201 5.81 2.53 -21.54
N ILE A 202 6.01 3.77 -21.09
CA ILE A 202 4.95 4.53 -20.42
C ILE A 202 3.76 4.78 -21.35
N ALA A 203 4.00 5.11 -22.61
CA ALA A 203 2.93 5.42 -23.56
C ALA A 203 2.13 4.16 -23.92
N GLU A 204 2.81 3.03 -24.12
CA GLU A 204 2.16 1.73 -24.34
C GLU A 204 1.37 1.29 -23.11
N LEU A 205 1.94 1.44 -21.92
CA LEU A 205 1.28 1.13 -20.66
C LEU A 205 0.00 1.97 -20.48
N GLU A 206 0.06 3.27 -20.74
CA GLU A 206 -1.10 4.16 -20.69
C GLU A 206 -2.18 3.77 -21.69
N ALA A 207 -1.80 3.45 -22.93
CA ALA A 207 -2.73 3.01 -23.97
C ALA A 207 -3.43 1.69 -23.61
N ILE A 208 -2.71 0.73 -23.03
CA ILE A 208 -3.29 -0.51 -22.51
C ILE A 208 -4.25 -0.19 -21.36
N ALA A 209 -3.79 0.64 -20.41
CA ALA A 209 -4.49 0.93 -19.16
C ALA A 209 -5.75 1.79 -19.35
N GLU A 210 -5.97 2.38 -20.52
CA GLU A 210 -7.18 3.15 -20.78
C GLU A 210 -8.45 2.29 -20.67
N ARG A 211 -8.37 1.01 -21.06
CA ARG A 211 -9.48 0.04 -20.90
C ARG A 211 -9.79 -0.29 -19.44
N TRP A 212 -8.83 -0.04 -18.54
CA TRP A 212 -8.92 -0.36 -17.12
C TRP A 212 -9.67 0.70 -16.31
N ARG A 213 -9.87 1.90 -16.87
CA ARG A 213 -10.56 2.99 -16.18
C ARG A 213 -11.98 2.61 -15.77
N PRO A 214 -12.48 3.06 -14.62
CA PRO A 214 -11.82 3.93 -13.64
C PRO A 214 -11.03 3.15 -12.56
N TYR A 215 -10.51 1.95 -12.85
CA TYR A 215 -9.97 1.01 -11.86
C TYR A 215 -8.52 0.57 -12.15
N ARG A 216 -7.69 1.46 -12.73
CA ARG A 216 -6.30 1.15 -13.11
C ARG A 216 -5.47 0.55 -11.97
N MET A 217 -5.59 1.07 -10.75
CA MET A 217 -4.87 0.53 -9.59
C MET A 217 -5.36 -0.87 -9.21
N TRP A 218 -6.67 -1.14 -9.31
CA TRP A 218 -7.23 -2.46 -8.97
C TRP A 218 -6.73 -3.53 -9.93
N VAL A 219 -6.69 -3.23 -11.24
CA VAL A 219 -6.10 -4.12 -12.25
C VAL A 219 -4.63 -4.40 -11.91
N ALA A 220 -3.85 -3.37 -11.58
CA ALA A 220 -2.44 -3.54 -11.19
C ALA A 220 -2.29 -4.44 -9.94
N VAL A 221 -3.17 -4.35 -8.96
CA VAL A 221 -3.17 -5.25 -7.79
C VAL A 221 -3.53 -6.69 -8.19
N CYS A 222 -4.48 -6.89 -9.11
CA CYS A 222 -4.79 -8.23 -9.63
C CYS A 222 -3.59 -8.87 -10.32
N PHE A 223 -2.84 -8.11 -11.14
CA PHE A 223 -1.58 -8.59 -11.74
C PHE A 223 -0.55 -8.98 -10.67
N ARG A 224 -0.34 -8.14 -9.66
CA ARG A 224 0.58 -8.49 -8.56
C ARG A 224 0.14 -9.76 -7.83
N ARG A 225 -1.16 -9.96 -7.67
CA ARG A 225 -1.72 -11.16 -7.04
C ARG A 225 -1.48 -12.40 -7.90
N SER A 226 -1.64 -12.32 -9.22
CA SER A 226 -1.37 -13.46 -10.11
C SER A 226 0.11 -13.85 -10.17
N LEU A 227 1.03 -12.93 -9.87
CA LEU A 227 2.46 -13.28 -9.69
C LEU A 227 2.73 -13.99 -8.35
N ALA A 228 1.88 -13.78 -7.35
CA ALA A 228 2.11 -14.17 -5.96
C ALA A 228 1.83 -15.64 -5.65
N ASP A 229 1.36 -16.44 -6.62
CA ASP A 229 1.32 -17.91 -6.52
C ASP A 229 2.74 -18.54 -6.38
N GLY A 230 3.80 -17.71 -6.33
CA GLY A 230 5.15 -18.10 -5.87
C GLY A 230 5.69 -17.41 -4.60
N ALA A 231 5.14 -16.27 -4.14
CA ALA A 231 5.58 -15.58 -2.92
C ALA A 231 4.65 -14.40 -2.57
N GLY A 232 3.50 -14.73 -1.97
CA GLY A 232 2.45 -13.79 -1.58
C GLY A 232 2.93 -12.60 -0.76
N MET A 233 2.69 -11.42 -1.32
CA MET A 233 2.68 -10.11 -0.66
C MET A 233 1.48 -10.04 0.30
N MET A 234 1.48 -10.88 1.34
CA MET A 234 0.72 -10.64 2.55
C MET A 234 1.52 -9.62 3.36
N HIS A 235 0.89 -8.50 3.73
CA HIS A 235 1.38 -7.82 4.91
C HIS A 235 1.35 -8.81 6.07
N SER A 236 2.39 -8.72 6.90
CA SER A 236 2.55 -9.41 8.17
C SER A 236 1.21 -9.89 8.75
N ARG A 237 1.15 -11.17 9.12
CA ARG A 237 0.05 -11.77 9.90
C ARG A 237 -0.20 -11.06 11.25
N ALA A 238 0.58 -10.04 11.60
CA ALA A 238 0.42 -9.26 12.83
C ALA A 238 -0.55 -8.07 12.73
N ALA A 239 -1.15 -7.81 11.55
CA ALA A 239 -2.16 -6.75 11.38
C ALA A 239 -3.56 -7.28 11.01
N GLY A 240 -3.84 -8.55 11.31
CA GLY A 240 -5.17 -9.15 11.22
C GLY A 240 -5.73 -9.45 12.60
#